data_AF-A0A0K1DCS3-F1
#
_entry.id   AF-A0A0K1DCS3-F1
#
_cell.length_a   1.000
_cell.length_b   1.000
_cell.length_c   1.000
_cell.angle_alpha   90.00
_cell.angle_beta   90.00
_cell.angle_gamma   90.00
#
_symmetry.space_group_name_H-M   'P 1'
#
loop_
_entity.id
_entity.type
_entity.pdbx_description
1 polymer ?
#
loop_
_entity_poly.entity_id
_entity_poly.type
_entity_poly.pdbx_seq_one_letter_code
_entity_poly.pdbx_strand_id
1 'polypeptide(L)' 'MLTIFGMSTSLFLIVIILIRIPRDSIGLSSFANTSDLLGSPGSAQRFFDIVTVMGILVYFSVAFQLNAQVN' A
#
# COMPACT_ATOMS: atom_id res chain seq x y z
N MET A 1 6.77 -3.60 23.77
CA MET A 1 5.45 -3.93 23.17
C MET A 1 5.21 -3.14 21.89
N LEU A 2 5.34 -1.80 21.91
CA LEU A 2 5.15 -0.95 20.74
C LEU A 2 6.12 -1.26 19.58
N THR A 3 7.34 -1.71 19.88
CA THR A 3 8.35 -2.14 18.89
C THR A 3 7.92 -3.38 18.12
N ILE A 4 7.27 -4.35 18.79
CA ILE A 4 6.70 -5.55 18.16
C ILE A 4 5.56 -5.13 17.24
N PHE A 5 4.71 -4.19 17.69
CA PHE A 5 3.62 -3.65 16.89
C PHE A 5 4.15 -2.91 15.64
N GLY A 6 5.21 -2.11 15.78
CA GLY A 6 5.94 -1.47 14.69
C GLY A 6 6.50 -2.45 13.67
N MET A 7 7.10 -3.55 14.14
CA MET A 7 7.63 -4.61 13.28
C MET A 7 6.51 -5.34 12.53
N SER A 8 5.42 -5.68 13.20
CA SER A 8 4.26 -6.33 12.59
C SER A 8 3.58 -5.45 11.54
N THR A 9 3.42 -4.14 11.79
CA THR A 9 2.82 -3.22 10.78
C THR A 9 3.72 -3.05 9.56
N SER A 10 5.05 -3.06 9.74
CA SER A 10 6.00 -3.02 8.62
C SER A 10 5.90 -4.27 7.76
N LEU A 11 5.86 -5.45 8.39
CA LEU A 11 5.73 -6.72 7.69
C LEU A 11 4.40 -6.80 6.92
N PHE A 12 3.32 -6.36 7.55
CA PHE A 12 1.99 -6.30 6.92
C PHE A 12 1.96 -5.39 5.68
N LEU A 13 2.57 -4.19 5.77
CA LEU A 13 2.69 -3.28 4.63
C LEU A 13 3.49 -3.89 3.48
N ILE A 14 4.60 -4.56 3.78
CA ILE A 14 5.41 -5.24 2.77
C ILE A 14 4.58 -6.29 2.03
N VAL A 15 3.83 -7.13 2.76
CA VAL A 15 2.97 -8.16 2.16
C VAL A 15 1.88 -7.53 1.27
N ILE A 16 1.23 -6.45 1.72
CA ILE A 16 0.22 -5.75 0.91
C ILE A 16 0.81 -5.20 -0.38
N ILE A 17 1.99 -4.57 -0.29
CA ILE A 17 2.66 -4.00 -1.46
C ILE A 17 3.07 -5.10 -2.45
N LEU A 18 3.57 -6.24 -1.97
CA LEU A 18 3.94 -7.37 -2.82
C LEU A 18 2.73 -8.05 -3.48
N ILE A 19 1.57 -8.10 -2.82
CA ILE A 19 0.34 -8.63 -3.42
C ILE A 19 -0.20 -7.68 -4.50
N ARG A 20 0.13 -6.38 -4.42
CA ARG A 20 -0.33 -5.33 -5.33
C ARG A 20 0.38 -5.32 -6.70
N ILE A 21 1.05 -6.41 -7.11
CA ILE A 21 1.65 -6.54 -8.44
C ILE A 21 0.58 -6.25 -9.52
N PRO A 22 0.81 -5.26 -10.40
CA PRO A 22 -0.18 -4.85 -11.39
C PRO A 22 -0.46 -5.97 -12.38
N ARG A 23 -1.74 -6.27 -12.61
CA ARG A 23 -2.19 -7.30 -13.56
C ARG A 23 -1.96 -6.93 -15.03
N ASP A 24 -1.64 -5.66 -15.31
CA ASP A 24 -1.60 -5.11 -16.67
C ASP A 24 -0.24 -5.29 -17.38
N SER A 25 0.73 -5.96 -16.76
CA SER A 25 2.08 -6.15 -17.33
C SER A 25 2.18 -7.31 -18.33
N ILE A 26 1.11 -7.65 -19.05
CA ILE A 26 1.15 -8.61 -20.16
C ILE A 26 1.06 -7.81 -21.45
N GLY A 27 2.19 -7.59 -22.11
CA GLY A 27 2.48 -6.55 -23.12
C GLY A 27 1.59 -6.43 -24.38
N LEU A 28 0.47 -7.14 -24.48
CA LEU A 28 -0.56 -6.98 -25.52
C LEU A 28 -1.85 -6.35 -24.99
N SER A 29 -2.14 -6.44 -23.68
CA SER A 29 -3.32 -5.78 -23.07
C SER A 29 -3.09 -4.28 -22.84
N SER A 30 -1.84 -3.84 -22.70
CA SER A 30 -1.47 -2.43 -22.51
C SER A 30 -1.65 -1.58 -23.77
N PHE A 31 -1.69 -2.17 -24.96
CA PHE A 31 -1.95 -1.47 -26.24
C PHE A 31 -3.42 -1.48 -26.66
N ALA A 32 -4.20 -2.46 -26.18
CA ALA A 32 -5.63 -2.54 -26.46
C ALA A 32 -6.48 -1.70 -25.48
N ASN A 33 -5.92 -1.31 -24.32
CA ASN A 33 -6.62 -0.43 -23.37
C ASN A 33 -6.51 1.04 -23.82
N THR A 34 -7.22 1.40 -24.89
CA THR A 34 -7.53 2.81 -25.14
C THR A 34 -8.42 3.34 -24.02
N SER A 35 -7.98 4.42 -23.40
CA SER A 35 -8.81 5.41 -22.68
C SER A 35 -9.11 5.14 -21.20
N ASP A 36 -8.10 5.31 -20.34
CA ASP A 36 -8.34 5.63 -18.93
C ASP A 36 -7.45 6.80 -18.45
N LEU A 37 -7.18 7.78 -19.33
CA LEU A 37 -6.55 9.06 -18.95
C LEU A 37 -7.40 9.88 -17.94
N LEU A 38 -8.71 9.62 -17.90
CA LEU A 38 -9.68 10.10 -16.88
C LEU A 38 -10.39 8.93 -16.18
N GLY A 39 -9.79 7.76 -16.30
CA GLY A 39 -10.33 6.47 -15.89
C GLY A 39 -10.33 6.27 -14.39
N SER A 40 -11.46 5.77 -13.90
CA SER A 40 -11.64 5.45 -12.50
C SER A 40 -10.97 4.10 -12.22
N PRO A 41 -9.87 4.01 -11.45
CA PRO A 41 -9.22 2.72 -11.16
C PRO A 41 -10.24 1.71 -10.64
N GLY A 42 -10.05 0.44 -11.03
CA GLY A 42 -10.96 -0.66 -10.66
C GLY A 42 -11.19 -0.71 -9.15
N SER A 43 -12.40 -1.07 -8.74
CA SER A 43 -12.85 -1.05 -7.34
C SER A 43 -11.87 -1.77 -6.37
N ALA A 44 -11.34 -2.92 -6.79
CA ALA A 44 -10.34 -3.66 -5.99
C ALA A 44 -9.01 -2.90 -5.84
N GLN A 45 -8.55 -2.23 -6.90
CA GLN A 45 -7.31 -1.46 -6.87
C GLN A 45 -7.45 -0.23 -5.98
N ARG A 46 -8.62 0.44 -6.00
CA ARG A 46 -8.96 1.53 -5.06
C ARG A 46 -9.01 1.05 -3.61
N PHE A 47 -9.60 -0.11 -3.36
CA PHE A 47 -9.64 -0.70 -2.02
C PHE A 47 -8.22 -0.94 -1.47
N PHE A 48 -7.37 -1.60 -2.24
CA PHE A 48 -5.97 -1.81 -1.84
C PHE A 48 -5.21 -0.49 -1.68
N ASP A 49 -5.50 0.52 -2.50
CA ASP A 49 -4.87 1.83 -2.39
C ASP A 49 -5.23 2.54 -1.07
N ILE A 50 -6.51 2.61 -0.73
CA ILE A 50 -6.99 3.20 0.52
C ILE A 50 -6.40 2.45 1.73
N VAL A 51 -6.40 1.12 1.69
CA VAL A 51 -5.82 0.29 2.76
C VAL A 51 -4.31 0.52 2.89
N THR A 52 -3.60 0.68 1.78
CA THR A 52 -2.15 0.96 1.78
C THR A 52 -1.87 2.34 2.39
N VAL A 53 -2.59 3.38 1.95
CA VAL A 53 -2.43 4.74 2.47
C VAL A 53 -2.74 4.81 3.96
N MET A 54 -3.84 4.19 4.40
CA MET A 54 -4.19 4.10 5.81
C MET A 54 -3.10 3.36 6.61
N GLY A 55 -2.57 2.25 6.08
CA GLY A 55 -1.49 1.51 6.71
C GLY A 55 -0.21 2.34 6.85
N ILE A 56 0.14 3.14 5.84
CA ILE A 56 1.30 4.05 5.89
C ILE A 56 1.12 5.11 6.98
N LEU A 57 -0.06 5.72 7.11
CA LEU A 57 -0.33 6.71 8.17
C LEU A 57 -0.22 6.12 9.58
N VAL A 58 -0.73 4.90 9.77
CA VAL A 58 -0.59 4.17 11.03
C VAL A 58 0.87 3.86 11.31
N TYR A 59 1.62 3.35 10.32
CA TYR A 59 3.06 3.10 10.46
C TYR A 59 3.82 4.36 10.87
N PHE A 60 3.55 5.48 10.21
CA PHE A 60 4.20 6.76 10.51
C PHE A 60 3.93 7.22 11.94
N SER A 61 2.69 7.08 12.41
CA SER A 61 2.30 7.43 13.78
C SER A 61 3.00 6.53 14.81
N VAL A 62 3.09 5.23 14.55
CA VAL A 62 3.78 4.27 15.44
C VAL A 62 5.29 4.55 15.46
N ALA A 63 5.89 4.87 14.31
CA ALA A 63 7.30 5.22 14.22
C ALA A 63 7.63 6.50 15.00
N PHE A 64 6.77 7.52 14.92
CA PHE A 64 6.93 8.75 15.67
C PHE A 64 6.83 8.53 17.18
N GLN A 65 5.84 7.74 17.64
CA GLN A 65 5.71 7.38 19.05
C GLN A 65 6.90 6.56 19.57
N LEU A 66 7.41 5.64 18.76
CA LEU A 66 8.61 4.88 19.10
C LEU A 66 9.84 5.77 19.21
N ASN A 67 10.01 6.72 18.28
CA ASN A 67 11.13 7.66 18.33
C ASN A 67 11.03 8.59 19.56
N ALA A 68 9.83 9.10 19.87
CA ALA A 68 9.59 9.97 21.03
C ALA A 68 9.66 9.24 22.39
N GLN A 69 9.50 7.93 22.44
CA GLN A 69 9.70 7.14 23.66
C GLN A 69 11.17 6.76 23.89
N VAL A 70 11.98 6.75 22.83
CA VAL A 70 13.41 6.36 22.90
C VAL A 70 14.29 7.57 23.21
N ASN A 71 13.88 8.77 22.83
CA ASN A 71 14.62 10.03 23.01
C ASN A 71 14.07 10.84 24.20
#